data_AF-A0A8E2IM03-F1
#
_entry.id   AF-A0A8E2IM03-F1
#
_cell.length_a   1.000
_cell.length_b   1.000
_cell.length_c   1.000
_cell.angle_alpha   90.00
_cell.angle_beta   90.00
_cell.angle_gamma   90.00
#
_symmetry.space_group_name_H-M   'P 1'
#
loop_
_entity.id
_entity.type
_entity.pdbx_description
1 polymer ?
#
loop_
_entity_poly.entity_id
_entity_poly.type
_entity_poly.pdbx_seq_one_letter_code
_entity_poly.pdbx_strand_id
1 'polypeptide(L)'
;MTTDRTPAEAPMPRWLRLVLASDRAGSAWYVGTGFFFAPVLALVSPWPAVTAVLWWIIALAGLWLGLLGIAMAVGLARVLRSGEEIPERYWRTLVDY
;
A
#
# COMPACT_ATOMS: atom_id res chain seq x y z
N MET A 1 -43.95 6.28 -3.76
CA MET A 1 -42.74 6.65 -3.00
C MET A 1 -41.70 5.57 -3.24
N THR A 2 -40.91 5.69 -4.30
CA THR A 2 -39.84 4.75 -4.67
C THR A 2 -38.53 5.33 -4.18
N THR A 3 -37.91 4.66 -3.21
CA THR A 3 -36.61 5.05 -2.65
C THR A 3 -35.53 4.94 -3.72
N ASP A 4 -34.96 6.09 -4.08
CA ASP A 4 -33.82 6.23 -4.98
C ASP A 4 -32.60 5.57 -4.33
N ARG A 5 -32.04 4.53 -4.95
CA ARG A 5 -30.80 3.90 -4.49
C ARG A 5 -29.65 4.53 -5.26
N THR A 6 -28.96 5.47 -4.61
CA THR A 6 -27.66 6.00 -5.05
C THR A 6 -26.75 4.84 -5.51
N PRO A 7 -26.12 4.91 -6.68
CA PRO A 7 -25.24 3.85 -7.16
C PRO A 7 -24.14 3.64 -6.14
N ALA A 8 -24.05 2.42 -5.60
CA ALA A 8 -23.02 2.06 -4.64
C ALA A 8 -21.65 2.24 -5.31
N GLU A 9 -20.87 3.23 -4.84
CA GLU A 9 -19.41 3.22 -4.95
C GLU A 9 -18.95 1.80 -4.56
N ALA A 10 -18.39 1.05 -5.51
CA ALA A 10 -17.84 -0.27 -5.25
C ALA A 10 -16.97 -0.15 -3.98
N PRO A 11 -17.32 -0.87 -2.89
CA PRO A 11 -16.82 -0.54 -1.57
C PRO A 11 -15.37 -0.99 -1.47
N MET A 12 -14.45 -0.13 -1.92
CA MET A 12 -13.03 -0.33 -1.72
C MET A 12 -12.83 -0.50 -0.22
N PRO A 13 -12.49 -1.71 0.25
CA PRO A 13 -12.68 -2.04 1.64
C PRO A 13 -11.69 -1.22 2.46
N ARG A 14 -12.17 -0.64 3.57
CA ARG A 14 -11.41 0.36 4.37
C ARG A 14 -10.02 -0.14 4.77
N TRP A 15 -9.85 -1.45 4.96
CA TRP A 15 -8.57 -2.09 5.25
C TRP A 15 -7.56 -1.95 4.08
N LEU A 16 -8.01 -2.06 2.83
CA LEU A 16 -7.16 -1.94 1.64
C LEU A 16 -6.63 -0.50 1.49
N ARG A 17 -7.49 0.50 1.74
CA ARG A 17 -7.06 1.90 1.81
C ARG A 17 -6.01 2.12 2.90
N LEU A 18 -6.18 1.47 4.05
CA LEU A 18 -5.25 1.60 5.17
C LEU A 18 -3.90 0.91 4.85
N VAL A 19 -3.92 -0.23 4.16
CA VAL A 19 -2.71 -0.90 3.65
C VAL A 19 -2.01 -0.05 2.60
N LEU A 20 -2.73 0.50 1.62
CA LEU A 20 -2.16 1.38 0.59
C LEU A 20 -1.56 2.67 1.18
N ALA A 21 -2.26 3.29 2.14
CA ALA A 21 -1.75 4.47 2.83
C ALA A 21 -0.51 4.15 3.66
N SER A 22 -0.51 3.00 4.35
CA SER A 22 0.62 2.52 5.15
C SER A 22 1.83 2.13 4.30
N ASP A 23 1.61 1.46 3.17
CA ASP A 23 2.64 1.07 2.21
C ASP A 23 3.32 2.29 1.58
N ARG A 24 2.52 3.26 1.14
CA ARG A 24 3.03 4.52 0.58
C ARG A 24 3.81 5.32 1.62
N ALA A 25 3.26 5.47 2.83
CA ALA A 25 3.91 6.22 3.90
C ALA A 25 5.20 5.52 4.37
N GLY A 26 5.15 4.20 4.54
CA GLY A 26 6.28 3.39 4.94
C GLY A 26 7.39 3.38 3.90
N SER A 27 7.05 3.23 2.62
CA SER A 27 8.02 3.28 1.52
C SER A 27 8.67 4.66 1.38
N ALA A 28 7.87 5.75 1.49
CA ALA A 28 8.41 7.11 1.46
C ALA A 28 9.37 7.39 2.61
N TRP A 29 9.02 6.95 3.83
CA TRP A 29 9.90 7.04 4.99
C TRP A 29 11.16 6.18 4.84
N TYR A 30 11.04 4.98 4.30
CA TYR A 30 12.16 4.05 4.12
C TYR A 30 13.17 4.56 3.08
N VAL A 31 12.69 5.11 1.95
CA VAL A 31 13.55 5.75 0.94
C VAL A 31 14.17 7.03 1.49
N GLY A 32 13.39 7.87 2.19
CA GLY A 32 13.87 9.09 2.81
C GLY A 32 14.95 8.84 3.85
N THR A 33 14.73 7.91 4.78
CA THR A 33 15.72 7.54 5.80
C THR A 33 16.92 6.78 5.20
N GLY A 34 16.69 5.97 4.17
CA GLY A 34 17.75 5.31 3.40
C GLY A 34 18.74 6.28 2.76
N PHE A 35 18.28 7.45 2.29
CA PHE A 35 19.15 8.49 1.74
C PHE A 35 20.11 9.08 2.77
N PHE A 36 19.65 9.29 4.00
CA PHE A 36 20.50 9.75 5.12
C PHE A 36 21.36 8.64 5.73
N PHE A 37 21.13 7.39 5.34
CA PHE A 37 21.81 6.24 5.91
C PHE A 37 23.29 6.18 5.55
N ALA A 38 23.66 6.52 4.30
CA ALA A 38 25.05 6.54 3.85
C ALA A 38 25.95 7.49 4.66
N PRO A 39 25.58 8.78 4.86
CA PRO A 39 26.39 9.66 5.71
C PRO A 39 26.39 9.25 7.19
N VAL A 40 25.27 8.72 7.72
CA VAL A 40 25.23 8.21 9.11
C VAL A 40 26.15 6.99 9.28
N LEU A 41 26.14 6.05 8.35
CA LEU A 41 27.05 4.90 8.35
C LEU A 41 28.52 5.33 8.27
N ALA A 42 28.84 6.37 7.50
CA ALA A 42 30.20 6.90 7.42
C ALA A 42 30.68 7.43 8.79
N LEU A 43 29.82 8.11 9.55
CA LEU A 43 30.15 8.56 10.91
C LEU A 43 30.23 7.40 11.91
N VAL A 44 29.39 6.39 11.75
CA VAL A 44 29.25 5.26 12.69
C VAL A 44 30.22 4.11 12.38
N SER A 45 30.94 4.17 11.26
CA SER A 45 31.96 3.20 10.82
C SER A 45 32.93 2.69 11.92
N PRO A 46 33.33 3.46 12.95
CA PRO A 46 34.19 2.95 14.02
C PRO A 46 33.48 2.00 15.01
N TRP A 47 32.14 1.97 15.04
CA TRP A 47 31.33 1.23 16.01
C TRP A 47 30.50 0.13 15.36
N PRO A 48 31.07 -1.07 15.15
CA PRO A 48 30.40 -2.17 14.46
C PRO A 48 29.08 -2.60 15.12
N ALA A 49 28.95 -2.48 16.44
CA ALA A 49 27.72 -2.78 17.16
C ALA A 49 26.56 -1.85 16.73
N VAL A 50 26.82 -0.55 16.58
CA VAL A 50 25.79 0.43 16.18
C VAL A 50 25.39 0.21 14.73
N THR A 51 26.35 -0.08 13.85
CA THR A 51 26.09 -0.45 12.46
C THR A 51 25.21 -1.69 12.35
N ALA A 52 25.46 -2.73 13.16
CA ALA A 52 24.65 -3.94 13.18
C ALA A 52 23.19 -3.68 13.61
N VAL A 53 22.98 -2.82 14.61
CA VAL A 53 21.64 -2.39 15.03
C VAL A 53 20.93 -1.64 13.89
N LEU A 54 21.65 -0.76 13.19
CA LEU A 54 21.13 -0.02 12.05
C LEU A 54 20.66 -0.95 10.93
N TRP A 55 21.43 -1.99 10.60
CA TRP A 55 21.05 -3.02 9.64
C TRP A 55 19.83 -3.83 10.09
N TRP A 56 19.72 -4.16 11.38
CA TRP A 56 18.53 -4.83 11.92
C TRP A 56 17.27 -3.99 11.78
N ILE A 57 17.36 -2.68 12.05
CA ILE A 57 16.24 -1.75 11.89
C ILE A 57 15.79 -1.70 10.42
N ILE A 58 16.75 -1.60 9.48
CA ILE A 58 16.45 -1.66 8.04
C ILE A 58 15.77 -2.97 7.68
N ALA A 59 16.32 -4.11 8.10
CA ALA A 59 15.78 -5.42 7.77
C ALA A 59 14.36 -5.60 8.31
N LEU A 60 14.09 -5.15 9.54
CA LEU A 60 12.78 -5.22 10.15
C LEU A 60 11.77 -4.30 9.44
N ALA A 61 12.18 -3.08 9.08
CA ALA A 61 11.36 -2.16 8.30
C ALA A 61 11.04 -2.72 6.91
N GLY A 62 12.04 -3.28 6.22
CA GLY A 62 11.87 -3.94 4.93
C GLY A 62 10.96 -5.17 5.01
N LEU A 63 11.09 -5.98 6.07
CA LEU A 63 10.19 -7.13 6.31
C LEU A 63 8.75 -6.67 6.50
N TRP A 64 8.53 -5.62 7.31
CA TRP A 64 7.20 -5.05 7.52
C TRP A 64 6.58 -4.52 6.23
N LEU A 65 7.36 -3.80 5.41
CA LEU A 65 6.94 -3.34 4.09
C LEU A 65 6.62 -4.50 3.15
N GLY A 66 7.43 -5.56 3.15
CA GLY A 66 7.17 -6.77 2.37
C GLY A 66 5.84 -7.43 2.75
N LEU A 67 5.55 -7.54 4.05
CA LEU A 67 4.26 -8.04 4.54
C LEU A 67 3.08 -7.17 4.07
N LEU A 68 3.23 -5.85 4.12
CA LEU A 68 2.21 -4.91 3.62
C LEU A 68 1.99 -5.05 2.11
N GLY A 69 3.06 -5.20 1.33
CA GLY A 69 2.98 -5.44 -0.11
C GLY A 69 2.26 -6.74 -0.47
N ILE A 70 2.53 -7.82 0.27
CA ILE A 70 1.82 -9.09 0.11
C ILE A 70 0.33 -8.90 0.43
N ALA A 71 0.00 -8.20 1.51
CA ALA A 71 -1.38 -7.92 1.89
C ALA A 71 -2.11 -7.11 0.80
N MET A 72 -1.46 -6.11 0.19
CA MET A 72 -1.99 -5.35 -0.94
C MET A 72 -2.29 -6.26 -2.13
N ALA A 73 -1.34 -7.11 -2.54
CA ALA A 73 -1.50 -8.01 -3.68
C ALA A 73 -2.67 -8.98 -3.49
N VAL A 74 -2.81 -9.57 -2.29
CA VAL A 74 -3.93 -10.46 -1.94
C VAL A 74 -5.26 -9.71 -1.94
N GLY A 75 -5.29 -8.48 -1.43
CA GLY A 75 -6.48 -7.63 -1.44
C GLY A 75 -6.95 -7.31 -2.86
N LEU A 76 -6.03 -6.91 -3.73
CA LEU A 76 -6.32 -6.65 -5.15
C LEU A 76 -6.77 -7.92 -5.86
N ALA A 77 -6.08 -9.05 -5.64
CA ALA A 77 -6.44 -10.33 -6.24
C ALA A 77 -7.86 -10.79 -5.82
N ARG A 78 -8.28 -10.55 -4.57
CA ARG A 78 -9.66 -10.81 -4.15
C ARG A 78 -10.67 -9.90 -4.84
N VAL A 79 -10.38 -8.62 -5.00
CA VAL A 79 -11.28 -7.66 -5.67
C VAL A 79 -11.43 -7.98 -7.15
N LEU A 80 -10.34 -8.33 -7.83
CA LEU A 80 -10.40 -8.79 -9.23
C LEU A 80 -11.14 -10.12 -9.34
N ARG A 81 -10.97 -11.02 -8.37
CA ARG A 81 -11.66 -12.32 -8.31
C ARG A 81 -13.14 -12.21 -7.91
N SER A 82 -13.55 -11.15 -7.21
CA SER A 82 -14.96 -10.94 -6.86
C SER A 82 -15.83 -10.58 -8.06
N GLY A 83 -15.23 -10.33 -9.24
CA GLY A 83 -15.92 -10.37 -10.52
C GLY A 83 -17.21 -9.56 -10.51
N GLU A 84 -17.15 -8.30 -10.08
CA GLU A 84 -18.29 -7.39 -10.22
C GLU A 84 -18.41 -7.10 -11.72
N GLU A 85 -19.11 -7.99 -12.42
CA GLU A 85 -19.50 -7.83 -13.81
C GLU A 85 -20.18 -6.47 -13.92
N ILE A 86 -19.50 -5.53 -14.58
CA ILE A 86 -20.05 -4.19 -14.83
C ILE A 86 -21.36 -4.41 -15.58
N PRO A 87 -22.51 -4.08 -14.98
CA PRO A 87 -23.79 -4.40 -15.58
C PRO A 87 -23.93 -3.56 -16.86
N GLU A 88 -24.25 -4.23 -17.97
CA GLU A 88 -24.43 -3.70 -19.34
C GLU A 88 -25.22 -2.37 -19.40
N ARG A 89 -26.08 -2.13 -18.41
CA ARG A 89 -26.83 -0.89 -18.23
C ARG A 89 -25.95 0.37 -18.10
N TYR A 90 -24.73 0.26 -17.60
CA TYR A 90 -23.81 1.40 -17.41
C TYR A 90 -23.12 1.82 -18.73
N TRP A 91 -22.83 0.84 -19.61
CA TRP A 91 -22.29 1.12 -20.95
C TRP A 91 -23.28 1.89 -21.82
N ARG A 92 -24.59 1.60 -21.72
CA ARG A 92 -25.60 2.36 -22.47
C ARG A 92 -25.67 3.83 -22.07
N THR A 93 -25.47 4.17 -20.79
CA THR A 93 -25.53 5.57 -20.35
C THR A 93 -24.34 6.40 -20.82
N LEU A 94 -23.20 5.77 -21.14
CA LEU A 94 -21.99 6.46 -21.62
C LEU A 94 -21.97 6.71 -23.13
N VAL A 95 -22.74 5.93 -23.92
CA VAL A 95 -22.79 6.08 -25.38
C VAL A 95 -23.87 7.07 -25.82
N ASP A 96 -24.89 7.30 -24.98
CA ASP A 96 -25.99 8.24 -25.27
C ASP A 96 -25.68 9.71 -24.88
N TYR A 97 -24.43 10.05 -24.53
CA TYR A 97 -23.99 11.42 -24.25
C TYR A 97 -22.97 11.91 -25.29
#